data_AF-A0A1F2ZXX4-F1
#
_entry.id   AF-A0A1F2ZXX4-F1
#
_cell.length_a   1.000
_cell.length_b   1.000
_cell.length_c   1.000
_cell.angle_alpha   90.00
_cell.angle_beta   90.00
_cell.angle_gamma   90.00
#
_symmetry.space_group_name_H-M   'P 1'
#
loop_
_entity.id
_entity.type
_entity.pdbx_description
1 polymer ?
#
loop_
_entity_poly.entity_id
_entity_poly.type
_entity_poly.pdbx_seq_one_letter_code
_entity_poly.pdbx_strand_id
1 'polypeptide(L)'
;MSTLNAFVEKYISIWNEPDGPTRRQRVRELWVEDAHHLAKTLEAVGHDGIESRVATAYDKWVKEKGCVFRLRDGVDGHHGTIKLRWEMLPAAGGDVVSVGFDFLVLADDGRIRTGYQFIEA
;
A
#
# COMPACT_ATOMS: atom_id res chain seq x y z
N MET A 1 -14.82 -11.13 -8.56
CA MET A 1 -14.01 -10.61 -7.45
C MET A 1 -14.92 -9.91 -6.47
N SER A 2 -14.70 -10.05 -5.16
CA SER A 2 -15.42 -9.25 -4.17
C SER A 2 -14.96 -7.79 -4.23
N THR A 3 -15.81 -6.86 -3.81
CA THR A 3 -15.48 -5.43 -3.72
C THR A 3 -14.21 -5.17 -2.89
N LEU A 4 -14.00 -5.98 -1.84
CA LEU A 4 -12.83 -5.91 -0.97
C LEU A 4 -11.52 -6.27 -1.68
N ASN A 5 -11.51 -7.33 -2.49
CA ASN A 5 -10.31 -7.71 -3.25
C ASN A 5 -9.93 -6.63 -4.25
N ALA A 6 -10.90 -6.06 -4.97
CA ALA A 6 -10.65 -4.97 -5.91
C ALA A 6 -10.08 -3.72 -5.22
N PHE A 7 -10.56 -3.41 -4.02
CA PHE A 7 -10.01 -2.31 -3.20
C PHE A 7 -8.55 -2.58 -2.83
N VAL A 8 -8.22 -3.78 -2.36
CA VAL A 8 -6.86 -4.12 -1.94
C VAL A 8 -5.91 -4.23 -3.13
N GLU A 9 -6.36 -4.71 -4.28
CA GLU A 9 -5.58 -4.70 -5.51
C GLU A 9 -5.21 -3.27 -5.93
N LYS A 10 -6.16 -2.33 -5.83
CA LYS A 10 -5.91 -0.90 -6.04
C LYS A 10 -4.94 -0.32 -5.01
N TYR A 11 -5.05 -0.72 -3.75
CA TYR A 11 -4.10 -0.35 -2.71
C TYR A 11 -2.68 -0.84 -3.03
N ILE A 12 -2.51 -2.11 -3.41
CA ILE A 12 -1.19 -2.66 -3.78
C ILE A 12 -0.65 -2.00 -5.05
N SER A 13 -1.51 -1.65 -6.01
CA SER A 13 -1.06 -1.10 -7.29
C SER A 13 -0.35 0.24 -7.16
N ILE A 14 -0.64 1.06 -6.14
CA ILE A 14 0.02 2.38 -5.98
C ILE A 14 1.54 2.22 -5.74
N TRP A 15 1.95 1.15 -5.07
CA TRP A 15 3.35 0.86 -4.76
C TRP A 15 4.17 0.43 -5.99
N ASN A 16 3.48 0.03 -7.07
CA ASN A 16 4.08 -0.38 -8.32
C ASN A 16 3.87 0.64 -9.45
N GLU A 17 3.25 1.79 -9.18
CA GLU A 17 2.84 2.75 -10.21
C GLU A 17 4.02 3.64 -10.67
N PRO A 18 4.48 3.52 -11.93
CA PRO A 18 5.57 4.34 -12.47
C PRO A 18 5.18 5.81 -12.70
N ASP A 19 3.94 6.07 -13.08
CA ASP A 19 3.50 7.40 -13.46
C ASP A 19 3.12 8.23 -12.22
N GLY A 20 3.91 9.27 -11.94
CA GLY A 20 3.70 10.13 -10.78
C GLY A 20 2.31 10.78 -10.70
N PRO A 21 1.79 11.39 -11.79
CA PRO A 21 0.41 11.88 -11.85
C PRO A 21 -0.64 10.81 -11.51
N THR A 22 -0.56 9.63 -12.12
CA THR A 22 -1.46 8.50 -11.87
C THR A 22 -1.37 8.02 -10.43
N ARG A 23 -0.16 7.91 -9.87
CA ARG A 23 0.07 7.54 -8.47
C ARG A 23 -0.58 8.55 -7.52
N ARG A 24 -0.37 9.85 -7.74
CA ARG A 24 -1.03 10.92 -6.95
C ARG A 24 -2.55 10.81 -7.01
N GLN A 25 -3.12 10.60 -8.20
CA GLN A 25 -4.57 10.43 -8.33
C GLN A 25 -5.07 9.23 -7.52
N ARG A 26 -4.42 8.07 -7.65
CA ARG A 26 -4.81 6.85 -6.93
C ARG A 26 -4.70 7.02 -5.41
N VAL A 27 -3.69 7.74 -4.92
CA VAL A 27 -3.58 8.10 -3.50
C VAL A 27 -4.80 8.91 -3.05
N ARG A 28 -5.22 9.94 -3.80
CA ARG A 28 -6.40 10.75 -3.44
C ARG A 28 -7.70 9.95 -3.44
N GLU A 29 -7.82 8.99 -4.35
CA GLU A 29 -8.98 8.11 -4.44
C GLU A 29 -9.05 7.09 -3.30
N LEU A 30 -7.90 6.67 -2.76
CA LEU A 30 -7.83 5.66 -1.70
C LEU A 30 -7.84 6.25 -0.30
N TRP A 31 -7.32 7.46 -0.11
CA TRP A 31 -7.07 8.03 1.22
C TRP A 31 -7.91 9.28 1.46
N VAL A 32 -8.35 9.51 2.70
CA VAL A 32 -8.89 10.82 3.10
C VAL A 32 -7.79 11.88 3.13
N GLU A 33 -8.16 13.16 3.10
CA GLU A 33 -7.20 14.28 2.94
C GLU A 33 -6.18 14.36 4.08
N ASP A 34 -6.60 14.09 5.31
CA ASP A 34 -5.82 14.12 6.54
C ASP A 34 -5.35 12.72 7.00
N ALA A 35 -5.27 11.76 6.08
CA ALA A 35 -4.95 10.38 6.45
C ALA A 35 -3.52 10.19 6.97
N HIS A 36 -3.30 9.13 7.75
CA HIS A 36 -1.98 8.74 8.26
C HIS A 36 -1.58 7.34 7.75
N HIS A 37 -0.34 7.20 7.28
CA HIS A 37 0.28 5.90 7.02
C HIS A 37 1.51 5.70 7.89
N LEU A 38 1.41 4.77 8.83
CA LEU A 38 2.30 4.61 9.97
C LEU A 38 3.06 3.30 9.85
N ALA A 39 4.39 3.35 9.91
CA ALA A 39 5.26 2.20 10.13
C ALA A 39 6.18 2.47 11.31
N LYS A 40 6.90 1.44 11.76
CA LYS A 40 7.76 1.48 12.95
C LYS A 40 8.72 2.69 13.02
N THR A 41 9.23 3.15 11.88
CA THR A 41 10.23 4.23 11.79
C THR A 41 9.80 5.37 10.86
N LEU A 42 8.56 5.37 10.37
CA LEU A 42 8.11 6.32 9.36
C LEU A 42 6.62 6.63 9.53
N GLU A 43 6.30 7.91 9.55
CA GLU A 43 4.94 8.43 9.49
C GLU A 43 4.80 9.29 8.23
N ALA A 44 3.74 9.04 7.46
CA ALA A 44 3.36 9.82 6.30
C ALA A 44 1.96 10.39 6.53
N VAL A 45 1.81 11.70 6.41
CA VAL A 45 0.57 12.43 6.74
C VAL A 45 0.03 13.13 5.51
N GLY A 46 -1.28 13.02 5.32
CA GLY A 46 -2.02 13.56 4.20
C GLY A 46 -1.61 12.98 2.86
N HIS A 47 -2.29 13.42 1.80
CA HIS A 47 -2.04 12.90 0.45
C HIS A 47 -0.58 13.10 -0.01
N ASP A 48 0.01 14.25 0.29
CA ASP A 48 1.37 14.56 -0.15
C ASP A 48 2.42 13.73 0.58
N GLY A 49 2.27 13.55 1.90
CA GLY A 49 3.18 12.70 2.68
C GLY A 49 3.08 11.24 2.26
N ILE A 50 1.85 10.75 2.04
CA ILE A 50 1.60 9.38 1.58
C ILE A 50 2.16 9.18 0.17
N GLU A 51 1.94 10.11 -0.78
CA GLU A 51 2.51 9.96 -2.12
C GLU A 51 4.03 10.01 -2.12
N SER A 52 4.64 10.90 -1.35
CA SER A 52 6.10 10.97 -1.19
C SER A 52 6.67 9.64 -0.68
N ARG A 53 6.00 9.02 0.30
CA ARG A 53 6.37 7.69 0.80
C ARG A 53 6.25 6.61 -0.28
N VAL A 54 5.14 6.57 -1.01
CA VAL A 54 4.93 5.57 -2.07
C VAL A 54 5.95 5.76 -3.21
N ALA A 55 6.20 7.00 -3.62
CA ALA A 55 7.20 7.33 -4.63
C ALA A 55 8.61 6.88 -4.23
N THR A 56 9.01 7.16 -2.98
CA THR A 56 10.31 6.74 -2.44
C THR A 56 10.45 5.22 -2.43
N ALA A 57 9.39 4.50 -2.06
CA ALA A 57 9.39 3.04 -2.09
C ALA A 57 9.47 2.50 -3.53
N TYR A 58 8.72 3.10 -4.45
CA TYR A 58 8.74 2.75 -5.88
C TYR A 58 10.14 2.94 -6.49
N ASP A 59 10.74 4.12 -6.32
CA ASP A 59 12.06 4.42 -6.91
C ASP A 59 13.12 3.43 -6.41
N LYS A 60 13.18 3.24 -5.09
CA LYS A 60 14.18 2.35 -4.48
C LYS A 60 14.02 0.89 -4.83
N TRP A 61 12.79 0.36 -4.78
CA TRP A 61 12.56 -1.08 -4.84
C TRP A 61 12.10 -1.55 -6.21
N VAL A 62 11.21 -0.82 -6.85
CA VAL A 62 10.67 -1.21 -8.16
C VAL A 62 11.60 -0.76 -9.28
N LYS A 63 11.89 0.53 -9.35
CA LYS A 63 12.69 1.11 -10.44
C LYS A 63 14.16 0.73 -10.36
N GLU A 64 14.81 0.92 -9.21
CA GLU A 64 16.25 0.68 -9.06
C GLU A 64 16.60 -0.79 -8.88
N LYS A 65 15.76 -1.55 -8.17
CA LYS A 65 16.04 -2.96 -7.81
C LYS A 65 15.21 -3.98 -8.56
N GLY A 66 14.32 -3.56 -9.46
CA GLY A 66 13.51 -4.46 -10.28
C GLY A 66 12.58 -5.38 -9.46
N CYS A 67 12.19 -4.95 -8.25
CA CYS A 67 11.24 -5.69 -7.43
C CYS A 67 9.79 -5.35 -7.82
N VAL A 68 8.86 -6.17 -7.34
CA VAL A 68 7.42 -5.93 -7.44
C VAL A 68 6.79 -6.19 -6.07
N PHE A 69 5.82 -5.36 -5.68
CA PHE A 69 4.96 -5.59 -4.53
C PHE A 69 3.71 -6.35 -4.97
N ARG A 70 3.39 -7.47 -4.33
CA ARG A 70 2.17 -8.23 -4.60
C ARG A 70 1.43 -8.59 -3.32
N LEU A 71 0.13 -8.81 -3.44
CA LEU A 71 -0.68 -9.38 -2.38
C LEU A 71 -0.18 -10.80 -2.06
N ARG A 72 -0.05 -11.10 -0.78
CA ARG A 72 0.29 -12.42 -0.25
C ARG A 72 -0.91 -12.94 0.55
N ASP A 73 -1.28 -14.19 0.32
CA ASP A 73 -2.42 -14.83 0.99
C ASP A 73 -3.76 -14.09 0.75
N GLY A 74 -4.78 -14.38 1.57
CA GLY A 74 -6.12 -13.79 1.47
C GLY A 74 -6.27 -12.43 2.17
N VAL A 75 -7.23 -11.64 1.69
CA VAL A 75 -7.69 -10.40 2.31
C VAL A 75 -8.86 -10.70 3.24
N ASP A 76 -8.93 -10.00 4.37
CA ASP A 76 -10.06 -10.06 5.28
C ASP A 76 -10.37 -8.66 5.83
N GLY A 77 -11.61 -8.43 6.25
CA GLY A 77 -12.07 -7.13 6.67
C GLY A 77 -13.47 -7.16 7.26
N HIS A 78 -13.72 -6.25 8.20
CA HIS A 78 -15.00 -6.07 8.87
C HIS A 78 -15.05 -4.70 9.56
N HIS A 79 -16.25 -4.18 9.87
CA HIS A 79 -16.43 -2.98 10.71
C HIS A 79 -15.54 -1.78 10.30
N GLY A 80 -15.41 -1.52 9.00
CA GLY A 80 -14.57 -0.43 8.49
C GLY A 80 -13.05 -0.69 8.60
N THR A 81 -12.63 -1.95 8.65
CA THR A 81 -11.22 -2.33 8.73
C THR A 81 -10.86 -3.37 7.68
N ILE A 82 -9.62 -3.34 7.22
CA ILE A 82 -9.03 -4.29 6.29
C ILE A 82 -7.70 -4.76 6.84
N LYS A 83 -7.43 -6.06 6.78
CA LYS A 83 -6.09 -6.61 6.99
C LYS A 83 -5.64 -7.33 5.72
N LEU A 84 -4.38 -7.12 5.35
CA LEU A 84 -3.76 -7.79 4.21
C LEU A 84 -2.29 -8.10 4.51
N ARG A 85 -1.75 -9.09 3.80
CA ARG A 85 -0.32 -9.32 3.70
C ARG A 85 0.17 -9.01 2.31
N TRP A 86 1.39 -8.51 2.22
CA TRP A 86 2.06 -8.27 0.96
C TRP A 86 3.46 -8.84 1.01
N GLU A 87 4.00 -9.13 -0.15
CA GLU A 87 5.40 -9.48 -0.30
C GLU A 87 6.05 -8.72 -1.44
N MET A 88 7.34 -8.52 -1.30
CA MET A 88 8.21 -7.88 -2.28
C MET A 88 9.26 -8.88 -2.74
N LEU A 89 9.38 -9.06 -4.05
CA LEU A 89 10.30 -10.01 -4.67
C LEU A 89 10.78 -9.48 -6.03
N PRO A 90 11.86 -10.02 -6.62
CA PRO A 90 12.27 -9.66 -7.96
C PRO A 90 11.18 -9.95 -8.99
N ALA A 91 10.90 -9.01 -9.90
CA ALA A 91 9.87 -9.18 -10.93
C ALA A 91 10.19 -10.31 -11.91
N ALA A 92 11.47 -10.64 -12.09
CA ALA A 92 11.93 -11.77 -12.89
C ALA A 92 11.74 -13.14 -12.20
N GLY A 93 11.21 -13.17 -10.97
CA GLY A 93 11.16 -14.34 -10.11
C GLY A 93 12.42 -14.48 -9.25
N GLY A 94 12.27 -15.21 -8.13
CA GLY A 94 13.33 -15.39 -7.13
C GLY A 94 12.77 -15.39 -5.71
N ASP A 95 13.68 -15.38 -4.74
CA ASP A 95 13.32 -15.41 -3.32
C ASP A 95 12.61 -14.11 -2.91
N VAL A 96 11.69 -14.24 -1.95
CA VAL A 96 11.01 -13.11 -1.33
C VAL A 96 12.03 -12.26 -0.58
N VAL A 97 12.06 -10.96 -0.87
CA VAL A 97 12.98 -9.99 -0.26
C VAL A 97 12.41 -9.44 1.04
N SER A 98 11.10 -9.25 1.11
CA SER A 98 10.42 -8.70 2.28
C SER A 98 8.97 -9.15 2.30
N VAL A 99 8.42 -9.36 3.50
CA VAL A 99 6.99 -9.59 3.74
C VAL A 99 6.50 -8.50 4.69
N GLY A 100 5.28 -8.05 4.49
CA GLY A 100 4.64 -7.12 5.40
C GLY A 100 3.17 -7.41 5.59
N PHE A 101 2.64 -6.78 6.63
CA PHE A 101 1.25 -6.82 7.02
C PHE A 101 0.77 -5.38 7.17
N ASP A 102 -0.34 -5.06 6.50
CA ASP A 102 -0.98 -3.75 6.61
C ASP A 102 -2.39 -3.91 7.21
N PHE A 103 -2.69 -3.08 8.21
CA PHE A 103 -4.01 -2.91 8.78
C PHE A 103 -4.55 -1.52 8.44
N LEU A 104 -5.63 -1.46 7.68
CA LEU A 104 -6.24 -0.23 7.19
C LEU A 104 -7.55 0.03 7.94
N VAL A 105 -7.68 1.22 8.49
CA VAL A 105 -8.90 1.76 9.08
C VAL A 105 -9.53 2.71 8.06
N LEU A 106 -10.77 2.42 7.68
CA LEU A 106 -11.54 3.19 6.72
C LEU A 106 -12.41 4.24 7.41
N ALA A 107 -12.63 5.37 6.74
CA ALA A 107 -13.67 6.32 7.08
C ALA A 107 -15.04 5.86 6.53
N ASP A 108 -16.10 6.58 6.91
CA ASP A 108 -17.48 6.28 6.50
C ASP A 108 -17.69 6.31 4.99
N ASP A 109 -16.84 7.05 4.26
CA ASP A 109 -16.85 7.12 2.79
C ASP A 109 -16.08 5.97 2.11
N GLY A 110 -15.54 5.03 2.89
CA GLY A 110 -14.79 3.87 2.40
C GLY A 110 -13.33 4.15 2.05
N ARG A 111 -12.84 5.40 2.20
CA ARG A 111 -11.41 5.72 2.02
C ARG A 111 -10.63 5.45 3.29
N ILE A 112 -9.32 5.25 3.15
CA ILE A 112 -8.40 4.96 4.26
C ILE A 112 -8.19 6.23 5.07
N ARG A 113 -8.51 6.15 6.36
CA ARG A 113 -8.18 7.15 7.39
C ARG A 113 -6.81 6.91 8.00
N THR A 114 -6.50 5.66 8.30
CA THR A 114 -5.21 5.30 8.90
C THR A 114 -4.77 3.93 8.41
N GLY A 115 -3.53 3.81 7.96
CA GLY A 115 -2.90 2.52 7.67
C GLY A 115 -1.72 2.28 8.59
N TYR A 116 -1.66 1.09 9.20
CA TYR A 116 -0.56 0.63 10.01
C TYR A 116 0.19 -0.48 9.27
N GLN A 117 1.46 -0.26 9.00
CA GLN A 117 2.34 -1.21 8.33
C GLN A 117 3.33 -1.83 9.29
N PHE A 118 3.44 -3.15 9.21
CA PHE A 118 4.37 -3.97 9.94
C PHE A 118 5.21 -4.77 8.94
N ILE A 119 6.51 -4.86 9.18
CA ILE A 119 7.38 -5.79 8.46
C ILE A 119 7.38 -7.09 9.25
N GLU A 120 7.08 -8.20 8.58
CA GLU A 120 7.12 -9.53 9.19
C GLU A 120 8.56 -10.07 9.17
N ALA A 121 8.90 -10.88 10.18
CA ALA A 121 10.23 -11.46 10.37
C ALA A 121 10.38 -12.81 9.67
#